data_AF-A0A0G0VZ47-F1
#
_entry.id   AF-A0A0G0VZ47-F1
#
_cell.length_a   1.000
_cell.length_b   1.000
_cell.length_c   1.000
_cell.angle_alpha   90.00
_cell.angle_beta   90.00
_cell.angle_gamma   90.00
#
_symmetry.space_group_name_H-M   'P 1'
#
loop_
_entity.id
_entity.type
_entity.pdbx_description
1 polymer ?
#
loop_
_entity_poly.entity_id
_entity_poly.type
_entity_poly.pdbx_seq_one_letter_code
_entity_poly.pdbx_strand_id
1 'polypeptide(L)'
;MKITKLKIKNCRRGYAVLELLFYIALFAVLSLVVIDAMIVMARSFKETTLQAELMQGGTMVERISREIRQAYDIDVASTSIDLKLNTTGVNTAVEFKLVGSDIQFLENGAVTGNLNSSSIVITGLTFTQITTVKGKAVKLFLTIQSSNDISNRTQDFYDTVVLRGIY
;
A
#
# COMPACT_ATOMS: atom_id res chain seq x y z
N MET A 1 33.64 36.67 79.68
CA MET A 1 33.26 35.28 79.28
C MET A 1 31.78 35.30 78.88
N LYS A 2 31.46 35.21 77.58
CA LYS A 2 30.09 35.27 77.05
C LYS A 2 29.75 33.90 76.48
N ILE A 3 28.77 33.22 77.07
CA ILE A 3 28.30 31.91 76.59
C ILE A 3 27.11 32.15 75.66
N THR A 4 27.33 31.94 74.36
CA THR A 4 26.30 32.09 73.32
C THR A 4 25.49 30.80 73.25
N LYS A 5 24.18 30.86 73.59
CA LYS A 5 23.26 29.72 73.43
C LYS A 5 23.02 29.45 71.93
N LEU A 6 23.35 28.25 71.47
CA LEU A 6 22.99 27.75 70.14
C LEU A 6 21.48 27.47 70.07
N LYS A 7 20.81 28.16 69.14
CA LYS A 7 19.37 28.03 68.88
C LYS A 7 19.15 26.85 67.93
N ILE A 8 18.65 25.72 68.42
CA ILE A 8 18.33 24.55 67.57
C ILE A 8 17.11 24.90 66.72
N LYS A 9 17.29 24.92 65.39
CA LYS A 9 16.24 25.21 64.41
C LYS A 9 15.46 23.92 64.13
N ASN A 10 14.24 23.81 64.65
CA ASN A 10 13.34 22.68 64.36
C ASN A 10 12.93 22.69 62.87
N CYS A 11 13.49 21.78 62.07
CA CYS A 11 13.05 21.56 60.70
C CYS A 11 11.86 20.59 60.67
N ARG A 12 10.64 21.11 60.45
CA ARG A 12 9.46 20.30 60.16
C ARG A 12 9.60 19.68 58.76
N ARG A 13 10.00 18.41 58.67
CA ARG A 13 10.25 17.66 57.41
C ARG A 13 9.33 16.43 57.22
N GLY A 14 8.07 16.52 57.66
CA GLY A 14 7.11 15.40 57.58
C GLY A 14 6.36 15.25 56.25
N TYR A 15 6.38 16.26 55.38
CA TYR A 15 5.54 16.29 54.16
C TYR A 15 6.20 15.71 52.90
N ALA A 16 7.51 15.43 52.93
CA ALA A 16 8.27 15.01 51.74
C ALA A 16 7.84 13.64 51.19
N VAL A 17 7.41 12.71 52.05
CA VAL A 17 6.96 11.37 51.61
C VAL A 17 5.63 11.46 50.87
N LEU A 18 4.71 12.31 51.33
CA LEU A 18 3.41 12.50 50.68
C LEU A 18 3.57 13.18 49.31
N GLU A 19 4.44 14.19 49.22
CA GLU A 19 4.77 14.87 47.97
C GLU A 19 5.41 13.92 46.95
N LEU A 20 6.33 13.04 47.40
CA LEU A 20 6.92 12.01 46.56
C LEU A 20 5.87 11.01 46.05
N LEU A 21 4.97 10.54 46.92
CA LEU A 21 3.88 9.65 46.52
C LEU A 21 2.97 10.28 45.48
N PHE A 22 2.65 11.58 45.65
CA PHE A 22 1.88 12.32 44.68
C PHE A 22 2.60 12.41 43.32
N TYR A 23 3.91 12.69 43.32
CA TYR A 23 4.70 12.72 42.08
C TYR A 23 4.78 11.36 41.39
N ILE A 24 4.95 10.27 42.15
CA ILE A 24 4.97 8.91 41.58
C ILE A 24 3.60 8.58 40.97
N ALA A 25 2.50 8.88 41.67
CA ALA A 25 1.15 8.64 41.16
C ALA A 25 0.87 9.44 39.89
N LEU A 26 1.21 10.73 39.89
CA LEU A 26 1.08 11.60 38.73
C LEU A 26 1.94 11.10 37.55
N PHE A 27 3.19 10.74 37.82
CA PHE A 27 4.11 10.21 36.83
C PHE A 27 3.61 8.90 36.23
N ALA A 28 3.05 8.00 37.05
CA ALA A 28 2.47 6.74 36.59
C ALA A 28 1.31 6.99 35.63
N VAL A 29 0.38 7.89 35.97
CA VAL A 29 -0.76 8.24 35.11
C VAL A 29 -0.27 8.85 33.79
N LEU A 30 0.66 9.81 33.85
CA LEU A 30 1.22 10.43 32.64
C LEU A 30 1.95 9.40 31.76
N SER A 31 2.71 8.49 32.37
CA SER A 31 3.42 7.43 31.65
C SER A 31 2.46 6.50 30.91
N LEU A 32 1.33 6.13 31.53
CA LEU A 32 0.32 5.31 30.88
C LEU A 32 -0.29 6.00 29.66
N VAL A 33 -0.59 7.30 29.77
CA VAL A 33 -1.12 8.08 28.64
C VAL A 33 -0.11 8.15 27.49
N VAL A 34 1.17 8.35 27.79
CA VAL A 34 2.23 8.39 26.77
C VAL A 34 2.38 7.03 26.09
N ILE A 35 2.38 5.94 26.85
CA ILE A 35 2.49 4.58 26.29
C ILE A 35 1.31 4.28 25.36
N ASP A 36 0.09 4.62 25.77
CA ASP A 36 -1.10 4.41 24.93
C ASP A 36 -1.03 5.24 23.64
N ALA A 37 -0.63 6.51 23.74
CA ALA A 37 -0.41 7.36 22.58
C ALA A 37 0.65 6.78 21.62
N MET A 38 1.75 6.23 22.14
CA MET A 38 2.78 5.57 21.33
C MET A 38 2.22 4.32 20.62
N ILE A 39 1.41 3.51 21.29
CA ILE A 39 0.79 2.31 20.69
C ILE A 39 -0.16 2.70 19.57
N VAL A 40 -1.02 3.71 19.80
CA VAL A 40 -1.96 4.21 18.77
C VAL A 40 -1.19 4.74 17.57
N MET A 41 -0.13 5.51 17.79
CA MET A 41 0.71 6.05 16.73
C MET A 41 1.39 4.93 15.91
N ALA A 42 1.94 3.91 16.57
CA ALA A 42 2.56 2.77 15.89
C ALA A 42 1.56 2.02 15.00
N ARG A 43 0.31 1.84 15.48
CA ARG A 43 -0.77 1.23 14.67
C ARG A 43 -1.14 2.11 13.49
N SER A 44 -1.25 3.43 13.69
CA SER A 44 -1.55 4.38 12.62
C SER A 44 -0.49 4.35 11.52
N PHE A 45 0.80 4.33 11.87
CA PHE A 45 1.88 4.25 10.88
C PHE A 45 1.84 2.96 10.07
N LYS A 46 1.57 1.82 10.74
CA LYS A 46 1.38 0.55 10.04
C LYS A 46 0.23 0.65 9.04
N GLU A 47 -0.91 1.18 9.46
CA GLU A 47 -2.07 1.33 8.59
C GLU A 47 -1.79 2.25 7.40
N THR A 48 -1.16 3.41 7.61
CA THR A 48 -0.78 4.31 6.51
C THR A 48 0.16 3.64 5.51
N THR A 49 1.11 2.83 5.99
CA THR A 49 2.03 2.08 5.12
C THR A 49 1.27 1.05 4.28
N LEU A 50 0.37 0.29 4.89
CA LEU A 50 -0.46 -0.69 4.18
C LEU A 50 -1.36 -0.02 3.13
N GLN A 51 -1.97 1.11 3.46
CA GLN A 51 -2.77 1.88 2.50
C GLN A 51 -1.92 2.37 1.31
N ALA A 52 -0.72 2.87 1.57
CA ALA A 52 0.21 3.28 0.50
C ALA A 52 0.64 2.10 -0.39
N GLU A 53 0.84 0.91 0.17
CA GLU A 53 1.09 -0.32 -0.59
C GLU A 53 -0.11 -0.66 -1.49
N LEU A 54 -1.33 -0.66 -0.94
CA LEU A 54 -2.55 -0.96 -1.72
C LEU A 54 -2.80 0.07 -2.84
N MET A 55 -2.43 1.34 -2.62
CA MET A 55 -2.51 2.36 -3.67
C MET A 55 -1.62 2.06 -4.89
N GLN A 56 -0.59 1.22 -4.77
CA GLN A 56 0.23 0.81 -5.93
C GLN A 56 -0.62 0.07 -6.97
N GLY A 57 -1.72 -0.60 -6.58
CA GLY A 57 -2.65 -1.23 -7.53
C GLY A 57 -3.20 -0.25 -8.56
N GLY A 58 -3.48 0.99 -8.15
CA GLY A 58 -3.90 2.06 -9.05
C GLY A 58 -2.84 2.37 -10.10
N THR A 59 -1.57 2.46 -9.70
CA THR A 59 -0.46 2.73 -10.63
C THR A 59 -0.25 1.58 -11.63
N MET A 60 -0.50 0.33 -11.23
CA MET A 60 -0.47 -0.83 -12.13
C MET A 60 -1.58 -0.74 -13.18
N VAL A 61 -2.80 -0.43 -12.75
CA VAL A 61 -3.95 -0.21 -13.63
C VAL A 61 -3.67 0.92 -14.61
N GLU A 62 -3.17 2.08 -14.15
CA GLU A 62 -2.82 3.20 -15.01
C GLU A 62 -1.79 2.82 -16.09
N ARG A 63 -0.77 2.04 -15.70
CA ARG A 63 0.22 1.52 -16.65
C ARG A 63 -0.41 0.60 -17.69
N ILE A 64 -1.18 -0.39 -17.26
CA ILE A 64 -1.89 -1.31 -18.17
C ILE A 64 -2.82 -0.53 -19.10
N SER A 65 -3.63 0.37 -18.56
CA SER A 65 -4.56 1.20 -19.31
C SER A 65 -3.87 2.09 -20.33
N ARG A 66 -2.69 2.64 -20.00
CA ARG A 66 -1.91 3.42 -20.98
C ARG A 66 -1.47 2.55 -22.15
N GLU A 67 -0.95 1.35 -21.91
CA GLU A 67 -0.53 0.46 -22.99
C GLU A 67 -1.73 -0.01 -23.85
N ILE A 68 -2.89 -0.28 -23.23
CA ILE A 68 -4.13 -0.58 -23.97
C ILE A 68 -4.55 0.60 -24.85
N ARG A 69 -4.51 1.85 -24.34
CA ARG A 69 -4.84 3.04 -25.14
C ARG A 69 -3.89 3.24 -26.31
N GLN A 70 -2.63 2.78 -26.21
CA GLN A 70 -1.64 2.92 -27.27
C GLN A 70 -1.67 1.76 -28.28
N ALA A 71 -2.29 0.64 -27.92
CA ALA A 71 -2.44 -0.52 -28.77
C ALA A 71 -3.37 -0.24 -29.97
N TYR A 72 -3.04 -0.89 -31.09
CA TYR A 72 -3.85 -0.89 -32.31
C TYR A 72 -4.78 -2.09 -32.34
N ASP A 73 -4.33 -3.23 -31.82
CA ASP A 73 -5.14 -4.44 -31.76
C ASP A 73 -4.83 -5.28 -30.51
N ILE A 74 -5.77 -6.15 -30.18
CA ILE A 74 -5.63 -7.20 -29.17
C ILE A 74 -5.27 -8.49 -29.92
N ASP A 75 -4.21 -9.16 -29.50
CA ASP A 75 -3.78 -10.43 -30.10
C ASP A 75 -4.79 -11.55 -29.78
N VAL A 76 -5.01 -12.44 -30.74
CA VAL A 76 -5.89 -13.63 -30.61
C VAL A 76 -5.42 -14.58 -29.51
N ALA A 77 -4.12 -14.60 -29.21
CA ALA A 77 -3.54 -15.42 -28.14
C ALA A 77 -3.83 -14.89 -26.73
N SER A 78 -4.46 -13.71 -26.60
CA SER A 78 -4.84 -13.15 -25.30
C SER A 78 -5.92 -14.00 -24.61
N THR A 79 -5.75 -14.23 -23.32
CA THR A 79 -6.69 -14.95 -22.43
C THR A 79 -7.18 -14.05 -21.30
N SER A 80 -7.96 -14.58 -20.36
CA SER A 80 -8.42 -13.82 -19.20
C SER A 80 -7.29 -13.37 -18.27
N ILE A 81 -6.14 -14.06 -18.23
CA ILE A 81 -5.03 -13.76 -17.32
C ILE A 81 -3.75 -13.32 -18.06
N ASP A 82 -3.84 -13.21 -19.39
CA ASP A 82 -2.74 -12.92 -20.30
C ASP A 82 -3.27 -11.99 -21.39
N LEU A 83 -2.90 -10.72 -21.37
CA LEU A 83 -3.31 -9.74 -22.36
C LEU A 83 -2.13 -9.40 -23.27
N LYS A 84 -2.27 -9.70 -24.55
CA LYS A 84 -1.31 -9.37 -25.61
C LYS A 84 -1.86 -8.28 -26.50
N LEU A 85 -1.05 -7.26 -26.70
CA LEU A 85 -1.40 -6.04 -27.42
C LEU A 85 -0.41 -5.81 -28.55
N ASN A 86 -0.94 -5.49 -29.72
CA ASN A 86 -0.15 -5.12 -30.88
C ASN A 86 0.01 -3.59 -30.92
N THR A 87 1.25 -3.13 -30.76
CA THR A 87 1.62 -1.71 -30.86
C THR A 87 2.29 -1.43 -32.22
N THR A 88 2.36 -0.17 -32.67
CA THR A 88 2.82 0.18 -34.04
C THR A 88 4.20 -0.39 -34.39
N GLY A 89 4.31 -0.89 -35.63
CA GLY A 89 5.57 -1.34 -36.23
C GLY A 89 5.76 -2.84 -36.03
N VAL A 90 5.90 -3.56 -37.15
CA VAL A 90 6.12 -5.02 -37.25
C VAL A 90 6.95 -5.54 -36.07
N ASN A 91 6.33 -6.38 -35.23
CA ASN A 91 6.88 -7.06 -34.05
C ASN A 91 6.92 -6.32 -32.70
N THR A 92 6.31 -5.15 -32.55
CA THR A 92 6.22 -4.52 -31.20
C THR A 92 4.99 -5.00 -30.44
N ALA A 93 5.12 -6.09 -29.69
CA ALA A 93 4.05 -6.69 -28.90
C ALA A 93 4.27 -6.44 -27.40
N VAL A 94 3.25 -5.92 -26.73
CA VAL A 94 3.25 -5.76 -25.28
C VAL A 94 2.36 -6.84 -24.67
N GLU A 95 2.84 -7.51 -23.63
CA GLU A 95 2.10 -8.57 -22.96
C GLU A 95 2.07 -8.33 -21.44
N PHE A 96 0.89 -8.50 -20.86
CA PHE A 96 0.68 -8.54 -19.42
C PHE A 96 0.20 -9.92 -19.02
N LYS A 97 0.95 -10.61 -18.18
CA LYS A 97 0.63 -11.99 -17.81
C LYS A 97 0.74 -12.21 -16.32
N LEU A 98 -0.28 -12.84 -15.75
CA LEU A 98 -0.20 -13.32 -14.37
C LEU A 98 0.63 -14.60 -14.32
N VAL A 99 1.73 -14.57 -13.57
CA VAL A 99 2.58 -15.73 -13.29
C VAL A 99 2.76 -15.84 -11.78
N GLY A 100 2.17 -16.88 -11.18
CA GLY A 100 2.11 -16.99 -9.72
C GLY A 100 1.28 -15.86 -9.12
N SER A 101 1.92 -15.00 -8.31
CA SER A 101 1.32 -13.83 -7.67
C SER A 101 1.65 -12.52 -8.38
N ASP A 102 2.41 -12.55 -9.47
CA ASP A 102 2.99 -11.36 -10.08
C ASP A 102 2.44 -11.11 -11.48
N ILE A 103 2.20 -9.85 -11.81
CA ILE A 103 1.92 -9.45 -13.19
C ILE A 103 3.23 -9.14 -13.88
N GLN A 104 3.63 -10.00 -14.80
CA GLN A 104 4.78 -9.78 -15.65
C GLN A 104 4.42 -8.85 -16.79
N PHE A 105 5.32 -7.91 -17.05
CA PHE A 105 5.31 -7.06 -18.24
C PHE A 105 6.37 -7.57 -19.20
N LEU A 106 5.93 -7.93 -20.40
CA LEU A 106 6.81 -8.38 -21.47
C LEU A 106 6.72 -7.44 -22.66
N GLU A 107 7.87 -7.18 -23.25
CA GLU A 107 8.00 -6.44 -24.51
C GLU A 107 8.68 -7.35 -25.52
N ASN A 108 8.01 -7.57 -26.65
CA ASN A 108 8.49 -8.39 -27.77
C ASN A 108 8.83 -9.83 -27.34
N GLY A 109 8.07 -10.36 -26.38
CA GLY A 109 8.25 -11.70 -25.83
C GLY A 109 9.36 -11.84 -24.78
N ALA A 110 10.07 -10.75 -24.45
CA ALA A 110 11.07 -10.74 -23.38
C ALA A 110 10.48 -10.13 -22.10
N VAL A 111 10.74 -10.74 -20.94
CA VAL A 111 10.29 -10.23 -19.64
C VAL A 111 11.09 -8.99 -19.28
N THR A 112 10.42 -7.84 -19.23
CA THR A 112 11.01 -6.56 -18.79
C THR A 112 10.98 -6.45 -17.26
N GLY A 113 9.99 -7.06 -16.59
CA GLY A 113 9.92 -7.17 -15.14
C GLY A 113 8.50 -7.33 -14.60
N ASN A 114 8.37 -7.38 -13.27
CA ASN A 114 7.07 -7.42 -12.59
C ASN A 114 6.49 -6.00 -12.42
N LEU A 115 5.17 -5.87 -12.53
CA LEU A 115 4.45 -4.63 -12.27
C LEU A 115 4.18 -4.37 -10.80
N ASN A 116 3.94 -5.43 -10.04
CA ASN A 116 3.74 -5.36 -8.60
C ASN A 116 5.09 -5.41 -7.87
N SER A 117 5.14 -4.77 -6.69
CA SER A 117 6.24 -4.92 -5.76
C SER A 117 6.14 -6.24 -5.00
N SER A 118 7.22 -6.68 -4.36
CA SER A 118 7.27 -7.93 -3.60
C SER A 118 6.35 -7.96 -2.36
N SER A 119 5.86 -6.80 -1.90
CA SER A 119 4.89 -6.72 -0.81
C SER A 119 3.44 -6.77 -1.29
N ILE A 120 3.20 -6.75 -2.60
CA ILE A 120 1.86 -6.87 -3.19
C ILE A 120 1.73 -8.21 -3.90
N VAL A 121 0.66 -8.93 -3.53
CA VAL A 121 0.25 -10.19 -4.11
C VAL A 121 -0.99 -9.96 -4.96
N ILE A 122 -0.96 -10.40 -6.21
CA ILE A 122 -2.14 -10.38 -7.08
C ILE A 122 -2.96 -11.64 -6.83
N THR A 123 -4.16 -11.47 -6.28
CA THR A 123 -5.08 -12.57 -5.95
C THR A 123 -6.15 -12.77 -7.02
N GLY A 124 -6.38 -11.77 -7.86
CA GLY A 124 -7.27 -11.84 -9.00
C GLY A 124 -6.81 -10.94 -10.14
N LEU A 125 -6.80 -11.47 -11.36
CA LEU A 125 -6.61 -10.69 -12.59
C LEU A 125 -7.57 -11.23 -13.64
N THR A 126 -8.30 -10.33 -14.30
CA THR A 126 -9.14 -10.71 -15.45
C THR A 126 -9.16 -9.60 -16.48
N PHE A 127 -8.81 -9.97 -17.70
CA PHE A 127 -9.00 -9.18 -18.90
C PHE A 127 -10.20 -9.72 -19.69
N THR A 128 -11.19 -8.87 -19.93
CA THR A 128 -12.33 -9.18 -20.79
C THR A 128 -12.27 -8.28 -22.03
N GLN A 129 -12.13 -8.90 -23.20
CA GLN A 129 -12.17 -8.18 -24.46
C GLN A 129 -13.60 -7.83 -24.84
N ILE A 130 -13.80 -6.61 -25.31
CA ILE A 130 -15.07 -6.11 -25.82
C ILE A 130 -14.82 -5.70 -27.27
N THR A 131 -15.31 -6.50 -28.21
CA THR A 131 -15.19 -6.19 -29.64
C THR A 131 -16.55 -5.87 -30.22
N THR A 132 -16.65 -4.74 -30.90
CA THR A 132 -17.83 -4.26 -31.61
C THR A 132 -17.44 -3.87 -33.04
N VAL A 133 -18.43 -3.65 -33.91
CA VAL A 133 -18.20 -3.17 -35.28
C VAL A 133 -17.49 -1.80 -35.31
N LYS A 134 -17.71 -0.99 -34.26
CA LYS A 134 -17.13 0.36 -34.15
C LYS A 134 -15.82 0.40 -33.36
N GLY A 135 -15.41 -0.71 -32.75
CA GLY A 135 -14.11 -0.82 -32.11
C GLY A 135 -13.97 -1.83 -30.99
N LYS A 136 -12.77 -1.83 -30.40
CA LYS A 136 -12.27 -2.77 -29.39
C LYS A 136 -11.95 -2.06 -28.08
N ALA A 137 -12.27 -2.70 -26.98
CA ALA A 137 -11.92 -2.27 -25.64
C ALA A 137 -11.52 -3.47 -24.78
N VAL A 138 -10.84 -3.20 -23.68
CA VAL A 138 -10.51 -4.21 -22.67
C VAL A 138 -11.06 -3.73 -21.33
N LYS A 139 -11.88 -4.57 -20.70
CA LYS A 139 -12.24 -4.43 -19.29
C LYS A 139 -11.21 -5.17 -18.45
N LEU A 140 -10.62 -4.45 -17.51
CA LEU A 140 -9.66 -4.96 -16.53
C LEU A 140 -10.36 -5.10 -15.18
N PHE A 141 -10.14 -6.24 -14.55
CA PHE A 141 -10.40 -6.46 -13.14
C PHE A 141 -9.12 -6.94 -12.45
N LEU A 142 -8.76 -6.28 -11.36
CA LEU A 142 -7.56 -6.55 -10.59
C LEU A 142 -7.92 -6.57 -9.11
N THR A 143 -7.59 -7.67 -8.42
CA THR A 143 -7.65 -7.76 -6.96
C THR A 143 -6.25 -7.95 -6.42
N ILE A 144 -5.87 -7.09 -5.50
CA ILE A 144 -4.56 -7.13 -4.85
C ILE A 144 -4.72 -7.33 -3.35
N GLN A 145 -3.64 -7.80 -2.73
CA GLN A 145 -3.49 -7.92 -1.29
C GLN A 145 -2.06 -7.53 -0.90
N SER A 146 -1.88 -6.89 0.26
CA SER A 146 -0.53 -6.73 0.83
C SER A 146 -0.12 -7.98 1.60
N SER A 147 1.09 -8.47 1.36
CA SER A 147 1.70 -9.57 2.14
C SER A 147 2.01 -9.18 3.58
N ASN A 148 2.07 -7.87 3.86
CA ASN A 148 2.34 -7.31 5.18
C ASN A 148 1.06 -7.14 6.01
N ASP A 149 -0.12 -7.34 5.40
CA ASP A 149 -1.40 -7.23 6.09
C ASP A 149 -1.83 -8.56 6.72
N ILE A 150 -1.89 -8.60 8.05
CA ILE A 150 -2.28 -9.80 8.81
C ILE A 150 -3.77 -10.13 8.59
N SER A 151 -4.58 -9.10 8.33
CA SER A 151 -6.01 -9.27 8.05
C SER A 151 -6.31 -9.71 6.61
N ASN A 152 -5.29 -9.85 5.76
CA ASN A 152 -5.42 -10.26 4.35
C ASN A 152 -6.48 -9.44 3.60
N ARG A 153 -6.56 -8.12 3.85
CA ARG A 153 -7.52 -7.25 3.17
C ARG A 153 -7.17 -7.18 1.69
N THR A 154 -8.20 -7.28 0.87
CA THR A 154 -8.09 -7.14 -0.58
C THR A 154 -8.61 -5.79 -1.03
N GLN A 155 -7.98 -5.25 -2.07
CA GLN A 155 -8.47 -4.07 -2.77
C GLN A 155 -8.72 -4.43 -4.24
N ASP A 156 -9.91 -4.09 -4.70
CA ASP A 156 -10.31 -4.29 -6.08
C ASP A 156 -10.13 -3.01 -6.89
N PHE A 157 -9.72 -3.19 -8.14
CA PHE A 157 -9.63 -2.16 -9.15
C PHE A 157 -10.31 -2.62 -10.44
N TYR A 158 -10.98 -1.68 -11.09
CA TYR A 158 -11.71 -1.91 -12.33
C TYR A 158 -11.40 -0.77 -13.29
N ASP A 159 -11.13 -1.12 -14.55
CA ASP A 159 -11.04 -0.13 -15.62
C ASP A 159 -11.63 -0.70 -16.91
N THR A 160 -12.06 0.16 -17.83
CA THR A 160 -12.44 -0.23 -19.18
C THR A 160 -11.85 0.77 -20.16
N VAL A 161 -11.00 0.24 -21.03
CA VAL A 161 -10.11 1.07 -21.85
C VAL A 161 -10.31 0.75 -23.31
N VAL A 162 -10.52 1.79 -24.11
CA VAL A 162 -10.69 1.73 -25.57
C VAL A 162 -9.33 1.89 -26.25
N LEU A 163 -9.08 1.14 -27.32
CA LEU A 163 -7.84 1.18 -28.10
C LEU A 163 -7.76 2.44 -29.00
N ARG A 164 -6.56 2.82 -29.47
CA ARG A 164 -6.31 4.07 -30.22
C ARG A 164 -7.04 4.16 -31.57
N GLY A 165 -7.25 3.04 -32.24
CA GLY A 165 -7.53 2.98 -33.68
C GLY A 165 -8.98 3.26 -34.11
N ILE A 166 -9.82 3.77 -33.22
CA ILE A 166 -11.29 3.69 -33.33
C ILE A 166 -11.92 4.98 -32.80
N TYR A 167 -11.73 6.04 -33.59
CA TYR A 167 -12.49 7.29 -33.53
C TYR A 167 -13.24 7.48 -34.85
#